data_AF-A0A972I979-F1
#
_entry.id   AF-A0A972I979-F1
#
_cell.length_a   1.000
_cell.length_b   1.000
_cell.length_c   1.000
_cell.angle_alpha   90.00
_cell.angle_beta   90.00
_cell.angle_gamma   90.00
#
_symmetry.space_group_name_H-M   'P 1'
#
loop_
_entity.id
_entity.type
_entity.pdbx_description
1 polymer ?
#
loop_
_entity_poly.entity_id
_entity_poly.type
_entity_poly.pdbx_seq_one_letter_code
_entity_poly.pdbx_strand_id
1 'polypeptide(L)'
;MPYENIDFDALTLTPGAHPLETKRVPSSPGVVRLEFLPGFVDPQVCLNGHVIYVIDGELTLHFDEATERVRAGQACVIEPGTGHRAANESNAPVTLLVVRRT
;
A
#
# COMPACT_ATOMS: atom_id res chain seq x y z
N MET A 1 -25.07 -9.96 -10.76
CA MET A 1 -23.75 -10.49 -10.38
C MET A 1 -23.02 -9.38 -9.62
N PRO A 2 -22.50 -9.61 -8.42
CA PRO A 2 -21.67 -8.60 -7.75
C PRO A 2 -20.32 -8.54 -8.48
N TYR A 3 -20.18 -7.57 -9.37
CA TYR A 3 -18.96 -7.26 -10.13
C TYR A 3 -18.81 -5.74 -10.16
N GLU A 4 -17.61 -5.25 -9.89
CA GLU A 4 -17.23 -3.86 -10.05
C GLU A 4 -15.99 -3.81 -10.93
N ASN A 5 -16.01 -2.95 -11.94
CA ASN A 5 -14.81 -2.54 -12.66
C ASN A 5 -14.33 -1.23 -12.03
N ILE A 6 -13.10 -1.22 -11.49
CA ILE A 6 -12.57 -0.05 -10.78
C ILE A 6 -11.57 0.66 -11.69
N ASP A 7 -11.94 1.85 -12.17
CA ASP A 7 -11.00 2.80 -12.76
C ASP A 7 -10.47 3.73 -11.65
N PHE A 8 -9.28 3.40 -11.13
CA PHE A 8 -8.67 4.18 -10.06
C PHE A 8 -8.34 5.61 -10.48
N ASP A 9 -8.07 5.88 -11.76
CA ASP A 9 -7.72 7.24 -12.21
C ASP A 9 -8.93 8.17 -12.24
N ALA A 10 -10.13 7.60 -12.40
CA ALA A 10 -11.40 8.33 -12.28
C ALA A 10 -11.82 8.62 -10.82
N LEU A 11 -11.24 7.94 -9.82
CA LEU A 11 -11.60 8.15 -8.41
C LEU A 11 -10.93 9.40 -7.83
N THR A 12 -11.60 10.09 -6.91
CA THR A 12 -11.01 11.23 -6.21
C THR A 12 -9.79 10.80 -5.37
N LEU A 13 -8.67 11.50 -5.55
CA LEU A 13 -7.51 11.38 -4.67
C LEU A 13 -7.82 12.04 -3.33
N THR A 14 -7.62 11.29 -2.24
CA THR A 14 -7.86 11.76 -0.89
C THR A 14 -6.61 11.62 -0.03
N PRO A 15 -6.35 12.53 0.93
CA PRO A 15 -5.28 12.34 1.88
C PRO A 15 -5.45 11.05 2.70
N GLY A 16 -4.31 10.43 3.02
CA GLY A 16 -4.21 9.29 3.92
C GLY A 16 -4.34 9.68 5.39
N ALA A 17 -3.99 8.75 6.28
CA ALA A 17 -3.86 9.06 7.71
C ALA A 17 -2.55 9.82 8.00
N HIS A 18 -1.55 9.66 7.13
CA HIS A 18 -0.28 10.37 7.19
C HIS A 18 -0.20 11.48 6.13
N PRO A 19 0.45 12.64 6.37
CA PRO A 19 0.55 13.74 5.40
C PRO A 19 1.26 13.38 4.08
N LEU A 20 2.10 12.34 4.12
CA LEU A 20 2.86 11.82 2.95
C LEU A 20 2.17 10.63 2.28
N GLU A 21 0.94 10.33 2.67
CA GLU A 21 0.11 9.28 2.09
C GLU A 21 -1.09 9.92 1.37
N THR A 22 -1.38 9.43 0.18
CA THR A 22 -2.66 9.67 -0.48
C THR A 22 -3.26 8.36 -0.96
N LYS A 23 -4.59 8.34 -1.13
CA LYS A 23 -5.35 7.15 -1.45
C LYS A 23 -6.50 7.41 -2.39
N ARG A 24 -6.80 6.40 -3.22
CA ARG A 24 -8.01 6.31 -4.03
C ARG A 24 -8.78 5.07 -3.60
N VAL A 25 -9.95 5.30 -3.02
CA VAL A 25 -10.76 4.26 -2.37
C VAL A 25 -12.03 4.04 -3.21
N PRO A 26 -12.23 2.84 -3.76
CA PRO A 26 -13.44 2.49 -4.50
C PRO A 26 -14.61 2.23 -3.53
N SER A 27 -15.78 1.95 -4.10
CA SER A 27 -16.96 1.60 -3.30
C SER A 27 -16.85 0.20 -2.68
N SER A 28 -16.23 -0.76 -3.39
CA SER A 28 -15.94 -2.08 -2.84
C SER A 28 -14.88 -2.02 -1.73
N PRO A 29 -15.15 -2.62 -0.57
CA PRO A 29 -14.18 -2.68 0.50
C PRO A 29 -13.01 -3.60 0.15
N GLY A 30 -11.83 -3.30 0.70
CA GLY A 30 -10.70 -4.21 0.70
C GLY A 30 -9.72 -4.06 -0.46
N VAL A 31 -9.95 -3.17 -1.43
CA VAL A 31 -8.96 -2.81 -2.46
C VAL A 31 -8.74 -1.30 -2.44
N VAL A 32 -7.50 -0.85 -2.45
CA VAL A 32 -7.15 0.58 -2.45
C VAL A 32 -5.90 0.83 -3.29
N ARG A 33 -5.86 1.96 -4.00
CA ARG A 33 -4.60 2.47 -4.57
C ARG A 33 -4.02 3.51 -3.62
N LEU A 34 -2.77 3.31 -3.22
CA LEU A 34 -2.03 4.21 -2.35
C LEU A 34 -0.86 4.84 -3.11
N GLU A 35 -0.50 6.04 -2.70
CA GLU A 35 0.78 6.66 -3.05
C GLU A 35 1.45 7.14 -1.78
N PHE A 36 2.73 6.80 -1.62
CA PHE A 36 3.56 7.30 -0.54
C PHE A 36 4.65 8.20 -1.12
N LEU A 37 4.72 9.44 -0.64
CA LEU A 37 5.80 10.37 -0.98
C LEU A 37 7.11 10.00 -0.26
N PRO A 38 8.27 10.47 -0.76
CA PRO A 38 9.57 10.25 -0.11
C PRO A 38 9.55 10.59 1.39
N GLY A 39 10.10 9.70 2.21
CA GLY A 39 10.17 9.85 3.66
C GLY A 39 8.90 9.44 4.41
N PHE A 40 7.88 8.92 3.71
CA PHE A 40 6.74 8.27 4.37
C PHE A 40 7.23 7.09 5.22
N VAL A 41 6.78 7.04 6.47
CA VAL A 41 6.90 5.87 7.35
C VAL A 41 5.56 5.71 8.05
N ASP A 42 4.97 4.53 7.96
CA ASP A 42 3.73 4.26 8.68
C ASP A 42 3.98 4.41 10.20
N PRO A 43 3.25 5.30 10.88
CA PRO A 43 3.45 5.51 12.31
C PRO A 43 3.02 4.32 13.15
N GLN A 44 2.27 3.37 12.60
CA GLN A 44 1.72 2.23 13.33
C GLN A 44 2.14 0.90 12.72
N VAL A 45 2.28 -0.12 13.56
CA VAL A 45 2.44 -1.51 13.09
C VAL A 45 1.08 -2.03 12.65
N CYS A 46 0.98 -2.46 11.39
CA CYS A 46 -0.21 -3.11 10.86
C CYS A 46 -0.14 -4.62 11.14
N LEU A 47 -1.28 -5.20 11.54
CA LEU A 47 -1.46 -6.64 11.74
C LEU A 47 -2.43 -7.27 10.72
N ASN A 48 -3.00 -6.47 9.82
CA ASN A 48 -3.87 -7.00 8.77
C ASN A 48 -3.05 -7.77 7.73
N GLY A 49 -3.67 -8.75 7.08
CA GLY A 49 -3.05 -9.36 5.90
C GLY A 49 -3.18 -8.46 4.68
N HIS A 50 -2.21 -8.54 3.77
CA HIS A 50 -2.20 -7.77 2.55
C HIS A 50 -1.64 -8.56 1.36
N VAL A 51 -2.19 -8.33 0.18
CA VAL A 51 -1.44 -8.46 -1.07
C VAL A 51 -1.11 -7.06 -1.52
N ILE A 52 0.17 -6.76 -1.70
CA ILE A 52 0.63 -5.46 -2.18
C ILE A 52 1.32 -5.68 -3.52
N TYR A 53 0.87 -4.97 -4.55
CA TYR A 53 1.54 -4.90 -5.84
C TYR A 53 2.08 -3.50 -6.05
N VAL A 54 3.37 -3.38 -6.33
CA VAL A 54 4.02 -2.09 -6.59
C VAL A 54 3.85 -1.76 -8.06
N ILE A 55 3.08 -0.70 -8.33
CA ILE A 55 2.81 -0.23 -9.69
C ILE A 55 4.02 0.53 -10.21
N ASP A 56 4.54 1.45 -9.41
CA ASP A 56 5.70 2.27 -9.74
C ASP A 56 6.50 2.62 -8.47
N GLY A 57 7.80 2.84 -8.60
CA GLY A 57 8.72 3.11 -7.48
C GLY A 57 9.17 1.88 -6.69
N GLU A 58 9.57 2.11 -5.44
CA GLU A 58 10.04 1.07 -4.51
C GLU A 58 9.38 1.25 -3.13
N LEU A 59 8.82 0.18 -2.60
CA LEU A 59 8.25 0.09 -1.26
C LEU A 59 9.25 -0.59 -0.33
N THR A 60 9.47 -0.01 0.85
CA THR A 60 10.14 -0.69 1.96
C THR A 60 9.10 -1.24 2.93
N LEU A 61 9.26 -2.50 3.34
CA LEU A 61 8.48 -3.13 4.40
C LEU A 61 9.40 -3.51 5.55
N HIS A 62 9.12 -2.98 6.73
CA HIS A 62 9.81 -3.37 7.96
C HIS A 62 8.98 -4.41 8.70
N PHE A 63 9.59 -5.54 8.99
CA PHE A 63 9.12 -6.58 9.90
C PHE A 63 9.99 -6.56 11.16
N ASP A 64 9.68 -7.40 12.15
CA ASP A 64 10.43 -7.44 13.41
C ASP A 64 11.92 -7.74 13.21
N GLU A 65 12.25 -8.66 12.31
CA GLU A 65 13.63 -9.15 12.08
C GLU A 65 14.15 -8.88 10.67
N ALA A 66 13.33 -8.33 9.78
CA ALA A 66 13.65 -8.18 8.37
C ALA A 66 13.20 -6.83 7.81
N THR A 67 13.89 -6.38 6.77
CA THR A 67 13.45 -5.25 5.95
C THR A 67 13.51 -5.69 4.49
N GLU A 68 12.35 -5.65 3.84
CA GLU A 68 12.19 -6.08 2.46
C GLU A 68 11.92 -4.88 1.56
N ARG A 69 12.44 -4.96 0.32
CA ARG A 69 12.21 -3.95 -0.72
C ARG A 69 11.46 -4.58 -1.88
N VAL A 70 10.31 -4.00 -2.21
CA VAL A 70 9.44 -4.46 -3.30
C VAL A 70 9.44 -3.38 -4.37
N ARG A 71 9.80 -3.72 -5.61
CA ARG A 71 9.94 -2.77 -6.72
C ARG A 71 8.77 -2.86 -7.68
N ALA A 72 8.60 -1.85 -8.53
CA ALA A 72 7.65 -1.83 -9.62
C ALA A 72 7.59 -3.17 -10.38
N GLY A 73 6.38 -3.69 -10.59
CA GLY A 73 6.14 -4.98 -11.21
C GLY A 73 6.19 -6.18 -10.27
N GLN A 74 6.59 -6.00 -9.00
CA GLN A 74 6.62 -7.06 -8.00
C GLN A 74 5.41 -6.98 -7.06
N ALA A 75 5.06 -8.14 -6.51
CA ALA A 75 4.09 -8.25 -5.43
C ALA A 75 4.72 -8.88 -4.19
N CYS A 76 4.18 -8.54 -3.03
CA CYS A 76 4.40 -9.28 -1.81
C CYS A 76 3.06 -9.69 -1.19
N VAL A 77 3.12 -10.77 -0.40
CA VAL A 77 1.97 -11.29 0.33
C VAL A 77 2.33 -11.30 1.81
N ILE A 78 1.51 -10.65 2.61
CA ILE A 78 1.64 -10.57 4.06
C ILE A 78 0.45 -11.31 4.65
N GLU A 79 0.71 -12.36 5.41
CA GLU A 79 -0.35 -13.12 6.08
C GLU A 79 -0.92 -12.33 7.28
N PRO A 80 -2.23 -12.43 7.57
CA PRO A 80 -2.83 -11.82 8.76
C PRO A 80 -2.06 -12.18 10.04
N GLY A 81 -1.89 -11.19 10.92
CA GLY A 81 -1.12 -11.33 12.16
C GLY A 81 0.39 -11.08 12.00
N THR A 82 0.90 -10.96 10.77
CA THR A 82 2.31 -10.61 10.52
C THR A 82 2.51 -9.10 10.71
N GLY A 83 3.18 -8.71 11.79
CA GLY A 83 3.50 -7.32 12.09
C GLY A 83 4.39 -6.69 11.04
N HIS A 84 3.95 -5.58 10.46
CA HIS A 84 4.72 -4.85 9.45
C HIS A 84 4.48 -3.34 9.49
N ARG A 85 5.43 -2.57 8.97
CA ARG A 85 5.29 -1.14 8.66
C ARG A 85 5.70 -0.88 7.23
N ALA A 86 4.86 -0.16 6.49
CA ALA A 86 5.21 0.34 5.17
C ALA A 86 6.04 1.64 5.29
N ALA A 87 7.02 1.80 4.43
CA ALA A 87 7.82 3.01 4.32
C ALA A 87 8.20 3.27 2.86
N ASN A 88 8.41 4.55 2.53
CA ASN A 88 9.10 4.95 1.31
C ASN A 88 10.42 5.62 1.70
N GLU A 89 11.47 4.81 1.77
CA GLU A 89 12.84 5.26 2.06
C GLU A 89 13.59 5.75 0.80
N SER A 90 12.94 5.73 -0.36
CA SER A 90 13.52 6.21 -1.61
C SER A 90 13.36 7.72 -1.75
N ASN A 91 14.02 8.28 -2.77
CA ASN A 91 13.92 9.71 -3.11
C ASN A 91 12.80 10.01 -4.14
N ALA A 92 11.98 9.02 -4.50
CA ALA A 92 10.87 9.14 -5.43
C ALA A 92 9.57 8.62 -4.81
N PRO A 93 8.38 9.07 -5.25
CA PRO A 93 7.11 8.48 -4.82
C PRO A 93 7.02 6.98 -5.17
N VAL A 94 6.21 6.25 -4.41
CA VAL A 94 5.85 4.86 -4.72
C VAL A 94 4.33 4.74 -4.82
N THR A 95 3.86 4.08 -5.87
CA THR A 95 2.43 3.82 -6.11
C THR A 95 2.13 2.34 -5.95
N LEU A 96 1.09 2.02 -5.18
CA LEU A 96 0.75 0.67 -4.74
C LEU A 96 -0.70 0.34 -5.03
N LEU A 97 -0.97 -0.91 -5.41
CA LEU A 97 -2.29 -1.51 -5.24
C LEU A 97 -2.24 -2.42 -4.01
N VAL A 98 -3.14 -2.19 -3.06
CA VAL A 98 -3.24 -3.00 -1.84
C VAL A 98 -4.60 -3.67 -1.79
N VAL A 99 -4.57 -4.99 -1.64
CA VAL A 99 -5.74 -5.83 -1.34
C VAL A 99 -5.63 -6.30 0.11
N ARG A 100 -6.60 -5.94 0.94
CA ARG A 100 -6.69 -6.41 2.32
C ARG A 100 -7.10 -7.88 2.34
N ARG A 101 -6.40 -8.67 3.15
CA ARG A 101 -6.76 -10.03 3.51
C ARG A 101 -7.23 -10.04 4.97
N THR A 102 -8.36 -10.70 5.21
CA THR A 102 -8.94 -10.93 6.55
C THR A 102 -8.64 -12.34 7.01
#